data_AF-A0A009LRB5-F1
#
_entry.id   AF-A0A009LRB5-F1
#
_cell.length_a   1.000
_cell.length_b   1.000
_cell.length_c   1.000
_cell.angle_alpha   90.00
_cell.angle_beta   90.00
_cell.angle_gamma   90.00
#
_symmetry.space_group_name_H-M   'P 1'
#
loop_
_entity.id
_entity.type
_entity.pdbx_description
1 polymer ?
#
loop_
_entity_poly.entity_id
_entity_poly.type
_entity_poly.pdbx_seq_one_letter_code
_entity_poly.pdbx_strand_id
1 'polypeptide(L)'
;MPKLVLSSRAIQVINKSIDLFHHRGFHTVGVDRIVKECEITKATFYNFFLSKARFIEICLIVQKERLKEKVVSIVEYSQDISAADKLKQLYFLHTDVEGM
;
A
#
# COMPACT_ATOMS: atom_id res chain seq x y z
N MET A 1 -10.47 -8.33 -12.85
CA MET A 1 -9.58 -7.25 -13.34
C MET A 1 -8.40 -7.90 -14.05
N PRO A 2 -7.93 -7.37 -15.19
CA PRO A 2 -6.70 -7.88 -15.83
C PRO A 2 -5.53 -7.80 -14.85
N LYS A 3 -4.63 -8.80 -14.87
CA LYS A 3 -3.39 -8.78 -14.06
C LYS A 3 -2.59 -7.53 -14.42
N LEU A 4 -2.51 -6.58 -13.49
CA LEU A 4 -1.74 -5.36 -13.65
C LEU A 4 -0.25 -5.72 -13.52
N VAL A 5 0.43 -5.92 -14.65
CA VAL A 5 1.88 -6.12 -14.66
C VAL A 5 2.51 -4.73 -14.53
N LEU A 6 3.02 -4.43 -13.34
CA LEU A 6 3.66 -3.15 -13.04
C LEU A 6 5.18 -3.26 -13.19
N SER A 7 5.80 -2.23 -13.73
CA SER A 7 7.27 -2.12 -13.73
C SER A 7 7.79 -1.89 -12.31
N SER A 8 9.06 -2.24 -12.06
CA SER A 8 9.72 -1.96 -10.78
C SER A 8 9.65 -0.48 -10.40
N ARG A 9 9.73 0.43 -11.39
CA ARG A 9 9.59 1.87 -11.17
C ARG A 9 8.17 2.26 -10.75
N ALA A 10 7.14 1.67 -11.35
CA ALA A 10 5.76 1.91 -10.94
C ALA A 10 5.49 1.40 -9.50
N ILE A 11 6.06 0.25 -9.14
CA ILE A 11 5.99 -0.30 -7.77
C ILE A 11 6.65 0.65 -6.76
N GLN A 12 7.81 1.23 -7.08
CA GLN A 12 8.46 2.24 -6.22
C GLN A 12 7.56 3.45 -5.99
N VAL A 13 6.91 3.95 -7.04
CA VAL A 13 5.98 5.10 -6.94
C VAL A 13 4.80 4.77 -6.04
N ILE A 14 4.24 3.56 -6.14
CA ILE A 14 3.15 3.09 -5.27
C ILE A 14 3.61 3.06 -3.82
N ASN A 15 4.77 2.44 -3.53
CA ASN A 15 5.28 2.31 -2.16
C ASN A 15 5.49 3.68 -1.51
N LYS A 16 6.19 4.59 -2.21
CA LYS A 16 6.43 5.93 -1.68
C LYS A 16 5.14 6.75 -1.53
N SER A 17 4.15 6.52 -2.39
CA SER A 17 2.88 7.25 -2.30
C SER A 17 1.97 6.73 -1.20
N ILE A 18 2.01 5.43 -0.88
CA ILE A 18 1.30 4.86 0.28
C ILE A 18 1.76 5.57 1.56
N ASP A 19 3.08 5.69 1.76
CA ASP A 19 3.69 6.44 2.87
C ASP A 19 3.23 7.91 2.91
N LEU A 20 3.30 8.61 1.77
CA LEU A 20 2.83 10.00 1.67
C LEU A 20 1.34 10.14 2.03
N PHE A 21 0.49 9.22 1.57
CA PHE A 21 -0.94 9.26 1.84
C PHE A 21 -1.26 8.96 3.30
N HIS A 22 -0.54 8.04 3.93
CA HIS A 22 -0.71 7.71 5.33
C HIS A 22 -0.38 8.90 6.24
N HIS A 23 0.74 9.59 5.98
CA HIS A 23 1.17 10.69 6.84
C HIS A 23 0.50 12.03 6.55
N ARG A 24 -0.04 12.23 5.34
CA ARG A 24 -0.54 13.56 4.92
C ARG A 24 -1.98 13.57 4.40
N GLY A 25 -2.56 12.40 4.14
CA GLY A 25 -3.88 12.27 3.54
C GLY A 25 -3.88 12.49 2.01
N PHE A 26 -4.66 11.69 1.29
CA PHE A 26 -4.69 11.72 -0.18
C PHE A 26 -5.24 13.01 -0.79
N HIS A 27 -6.06 13.76 -0.04
CA HIS A 27 -6.55 15.07 -0.46
C HIS A 27 -5.43 16.11 -0.53
N THR A 28 -4.44 16.06 0.38
CA THR A 28 -3.33 17.03 0.43
C THR A 28 -2.16 16.64 -0.46
N VAL A 29 -2.03 15.35 -0.81
CA VAL A 29 -0.97 14.83 -1.68
C VAL A 29 -1.43 14.89 -3.14
N GLY A 30 -1.04 15.97 -3.84
CA GLY A 30 -1.26 16.14 -5.27
C GLY A 30 -0.26 15.37 -6.16
N VAL A 31 -0.57 15.24 -7.45
CA VAL A 31 0.33 14.58 -8.43
C VAL A 31 1.69 15.29 -8.48
N ASP A 32 1.72 16.61 -8.38
CA ASP A 32 2.98 17.39 -8.32
C ASP A 32 3.91 16.95 -7.19
N ARG A 33 3.36 16.70 -5.99
CA ARG A 33 4.15 16.18 -4.87
C ARG A 33 4.62 14.76 -5.15
N ILE A 34 3.75 13.90 -5.65
CA ILE A 34 4.10 12.50 -5.95
C ILE A 34 5.25 12.44 -6.96
N VAL A 35 5.16 13.19 -8.06
CA VAL A 35 6.19 13.13 -9.11
C VAL A 35 7.52 13.73 -8.65
N LYS A 36 7.49 14.77 -7.81
CA LYS A 36 8.68 15.34 -7.17
C LYS A 36 9.34 14.34 -6.23
N GLU A 37 8.56 13.76 -5.33
CA GLU A 37 9.05 12.80 -4.33
C GLU A 37 9.55 11.51 -4.99
N CYS A 38 8.88 11.03 -6.03
CA CYS A 38 9.24 9.79 -6.72
C CYS A 38 10.28 9.99 -7.83
N GLU A 39 10.75 11.23 -8.05
CA GLU A 39 11.72 11.57 -9.11
C GLU A 39 11.29 11.04 -10.49
N ILE A 40 10.05 11.36 -10.88
CA ILE A 40 9.50 11.05 -12.20
C ILE A 40 8.84 12.29 -12.80
N THR A 41 8.50 12.22 -14.10
CA THR A 41 7.71 13.29 -14.73
C THR A 41 6.20 13.04 -14.56
N LYS A 42 5.38 14.09 -14.73
CA LYS A 42 3.91 13.94 -14.83
C LYS A 42 3.50 13.01 -15.97
N ALA A 43 4.17 13.10 -17.12
CA ALA A 43 3.91 12.23 -18.26
C ALA A 43 4.14 10.75 -17.89
N THR A 44 5.26 10.46 -17.22
CA THR A 44 5.55 9.11 -16.72
C THR A 44 4.49 8.62 -15.73
N PHE A 45 4.05 9.47 -14.79
CA PHE A 45 2.99 9.13 -13.84
C PHE A 45 1.69 8.74 -14.55
N TYR A 46 1.22 9.57 -15.49
CA TYR A 46 -0.03 9.30 -16.20
C TYR A 46 0.11 8.11 -17.17
N ASN A 47 1.29 7.84 -17.71
CA ASN A 47 1.57 6.62 -18.48
C ASN A 47 1.44 5.36 -17.61
N PHE A 48 1.88 5.42 -16.35
CA PHE A 48 1.74 4.28 -15.43
C PHE A 48 0.32 4.08 -14.90
N PHE A 49 -0.37 5.17 -14.54
CA PHE A 49 -1.56 5.07 -13.67
C PHE A 49 -2.84 5.66 -14.28
N LEU A 50 -2.77 6.30 -15.45
CA LEU A 50 -3.85 7.02 -16.15
C LEU A 50 -4.48 8.21 -15.43
N SER A 51 -4.74 8.12 -14.12
CA SER A 51 -5.36 9.21 -13.35
C SER A 51 -4.97 9.13 -11.87
N LYS A 52 -5.12 10.25 -11.15
CA LYS A 52 -4.90 10.27 -9.68
C LYS A 52 -5.89 9.33 -8.96
N ALA A 53 -7.14 9.29 -9.39
CA ALA A 53 -8.17 8.44 -8.79
C ALA A 53 -7.83 6.96 -8.95
N ARG A 54 -7.45 6.53 -10.16
CA ARG A 54 -7.00 5.15 -10.41
C ARG A 54 -5.72 4.82 -9.65
N PHE A 55 -4.81 5.77 -9.52
CA PHE A 55 -3.59 5.58 -8.72
C PHE A 55 -3.91 5.35 -7.23
N ILE A 56 -4.83 6.12 -6.65
CA ILE A 56 -5.28 5.95 -5.27
C ILE A 56 -5.92 4.57 -5.09
N GLU A 57 -6.78 4.16 -6.02
CA GLU A 57 -7.39 2.81 -6.01
C GLU A 57 -6.32 1.71 -6.00
N ILE A 58 -5.29 1.82 -6.86
CA ILE A 58 -4.17 0.86 -6.89
C ILE A 58 -3.45 0.83 -5.54
N CYS A 59 -3.17 1.98 -4.93
CA CYS A 59 -2.52 2.06 -3.63
C CYS A 59 -3.36 1.37 -2.54
N LEU A 60 -4.68 1.59 -2.53
CA LEU A 60 -5.60 0.95 -1.59
C LEU A 60 -5.65 -0.57 -1.76
N ILE A 61 -5.67 -1.05 -3.01
CA ILE A 61 -5.62 -2.49 -3.32
C ILE A 61 -4.32 -3.09 -2.80
N VAL A 62 -3.17 -2.45 -3.06
CA VAL A 62 -1.86 -2.95 -2.60
C VAL A 62 -1.80 -2.99 -1.06
N GLN A 63 -2.28 -1.97 -0.36
CA GLN A 63 -2.34 -1.99 1.11
C GLN A 63 -3.25 -3.10 1.64
N LYS A 64 -4.43 -3.28 1.03
CA LYS A 64 -5.37 -4.33 1.40
C LYS A 64 -4.78 -5.73 1.22
N GLU A 65 -4.15 -6.00 0.07
CA GLU A 65 -3.56 -7.31 -0.19
C GLU A 65 -2.37 -7.58 0.76
N ARG A 66 -1.53 -6.57 1.06
CA ARG A 66 -0.46 -6.70 2.08
C ARG A 66 -1.01 -7.03 3.47
N LEU A 67 -2.08 -6.35 3.88
CA LEU A 67 -2.72 -6.64 5.17
C LEU A 67 -3.26 -8.08 5.19
N LYS A 68 -3.90 -8.51 4.10
CA LYS A 68 -4.40 -9.87 3.94
C LYS A 68 -3.27 -10.91 4.00
N GLU A 69 -2.15 -10.68 3.33
CA GLU A 69 -0.97 -11.55 3.39
C GLU A 69 -0.42 -11.66 4.82
N LYS A 70 -0.35 -10.55 5.57
CA LYS A 70 0.04 -10.57 7.00
C LYS A 70 -0.95 -11.34 7.87
N VAL A 71 -2.26 -11.22 7.60
CA VAL A 71 -3.28 -12.01 8.30
C VAL A 71 -3.09 -13.50 8.04
N VAL A 72 -2.94 -13.88 6.77
CA VAL A 72 -2.69 -15.29 6.37
C VAL A 72 -1.42 -15.81 7.04
N SER A 73 -0.35 -15.02 7.09
CA SER A 73 0.89 -15.47 7.72
C SER A 73 0.78 -15.70 9.23
N ILE A 74 0.03 -14.84 9.93
CA ILE A 74 -0.30 -15.04 11.36
C ILE A 74 -1.13 -16.30 11.56
N VAL A 75 -2.03 -16.65 10.64
CA VAL A 75 -2.90 -17.83 10.81
C VAL A 75 -2.14 -19.12 10.48
N GLU A 76 -1.45 -19.16 9.33
CA GLU A 76 -0.97 -20.40 8.71
C GLU A 76 0.48 -20.78 9.09
N TYR A 77 1.38 -19.81 9.29
CA TYR A 77 2.82 -20.09 9.42
C TYR A 77 3.37 -19.97 10.84
N SER A 78 2.55 -19.53 11.78
CA SER A 78 2.94 -19.40 13.17
C SER A 78 2.63 -20.71 13.93
N GLN A 79 3.51 -21.69 13.75
CA GLN A 79 3.49 -22.91 14.55
C GLN A 79 3.89 -22.55 15.99
N ASP A 80 3.27 -23.23 16.96
CA ASP A 80 3.53 -23.08 18.40
C ASP A 80 2.95 -21.85 19.14
N ILE A 81 2.12 -21.00 18.50
CA ILE A 81 1.29 -20.02 19.22
C ILE A 81 -0.15 -20.46 19.37
N SER A 82 -0.70 -20.20 20.57
CA SER A 82 -2.09 -20.48 20.89
C SER A 82 -3.05 -19.66 20.01
N ALA A 83 -4.28 -20.13 19.83
CA ALA A 83 -5.31 -19.37 19.12
C ALA A 83 -5.54 -17.99 19.76
N ALA A 84 -5.44 -17.88 21.09
CA ALA A 84 -5.56 -16.62 21.80
C ALA A 84 -4.43 -15.64 21.45
N ASP A 85 -3.20 -16.12 21.31
CA ASP A 85 -2.07 -15.28 20.94
C ASP A 85 -2.11 -14.85 19.47
N LYS A 86 -2.59 -15.72 18.56
CA LYS A 86 -2.89 -15.33 17.18
C LYS A 86 -3.92 -14.21 17.11
N LEU A 87 -5.00 -14.29 17.91
CA LEU A 87 -6.00 -13.22 17.99
C LEU A 87 -5.41 -11.91 18.51
N LYS A 88 -4.53 -11.95 19.52
CA LYS A 88 -3.81 -10.75 19.98
C LYS A 88 -2.97 -10.14 18.87
N GLN A 89 -2.22 -10.95 18.12
CA GLN A 89 -1.43 -10.45 16.98
C GLN A 89 -2.30 -9.82 15.90
N LEU A 90 -3.43 -10.43 15.56
CA LEU A 90 -4.39 -9.86 14.62
C LEU A 90 -4.98 -8.53 15.11
N TYR A 91 -5.30 -8.43 16.41
CA TYR A 91 -5.75 -7.18 17.01
C TYR A 91 -4.70 -6.08 16.84
N PHE A 92 -3.46 -6.32 17.30
CA PHE A 92 -2.38 -5.33 17.19
C PHE A 92 -2.09 -4.94 15.74
N LEU A 93 -2.11 -5.90 14.81
CA LEU A 93 -1.93 -5.63 13.37
C LEU A 93 -2.94 -4.62 12.82
N HIS A 94 -4.18 -4.60 13.32
CA HIS A 94 -5.24 -3.71 12.82
C HIS A 94 -5.38 -2.41 13.62
N THR A 95 -4.95 -2.40 14.89
CA THR A 95 -5.04 -1.21 15.76
C THR A 95 -3.80 -0.33 15.73
N ASP A 96 -2.72 -0.79 15.11
CA ASP A 96 -1.51 0.00 14.95
C ASP A 96 -1.76 1.17 13.98
N VAL A 97 -1.96 2.35 14.56
CA VAL A 97 -2.21 3.62 13.86
C VAL A 97 -0.96 4.17 13.15
N GLU A 98 0.23 3.72 13.55
CA GLU A 98 1.46 3.99 12.81
C GLU A 98 1.62 3.05 11.62
N GLY A 99 0.67 2.13 11.40
CA GLY A 99 0.45 1.34 10.19
C GLY A 99 1.70 1.06 9.37
N MET A 100 2.32 -0.11 9.56
CA MET A 100 3.48 -0.56 8.78
C MET A 100 3.43 -0.25 7.27
#